data_AF-A0A2R6NZQ3-F1
#
_entry.id   AF-A0A2R6NZQ3-F1
#
_cell.length_a   1.000
_cell.length_b   1.000
_cell.length_c   1.000
_cell.angle_alpha   90.00
_cell.angle_beta   90.00
_cell.angle_gamma   90.00
#
_symmetry.space_group_name_H-M   'P 1'
#
loop_
_entity.id
_entity.type
_entity.pdbx_description
1 polymer ?
#
loop_
_entity_poly.entity_id
_entity_poly.type
_entity_poly.pdbx_seq_one_letter_code
_entity_poly.pdbx_strand_id
1 'polypeptide(L)'
;MFYAPAQDTQRPTHPRLHVRDARDAHTVFEAVRQGMLKPVVRRLNELERATYIQSGAIFVWEESDDEMGLKRWTDNRAWSQSRMREPYLFYDEKISNDEPQTASDQTMK
;
A
#
# COMPACT_ATOMS: atom_id res chain seq x y z
N MET A 1 26.78 -15.19 -19.76
CA MET A 1 25.79 -14.20 -20.26
C MET A 1 25.12 -13.62 -19.02
N PHE A 2 25.60 -12.49 -18.53
CA PHE A 2 25.05 -11.87 -17.32
C PHE A 2 23.87 -11.00 -17.76
N TYR A 3 22.65 -11.47 -17.52
CA TYR A 3 21.49 -10.59 -17.60
C TYR A 3 21.63 -9.57 -16.47
N ALA A 4 21.81 -8.30 -16.82
CA ALA A 4 21.51 -7.23 -15.88
C ALA A 4 20.04 -7.42 -15.48
N PRO A 5 19.70 -7.56 -14.19
CA PRO A 5 18.31 -7.64 -13.80
C PRO A 5 17.67 -6.34 -14.25
N ALA A 6 16.69 -6.42 -15.16
CA ALA A 6 15.75 -5.33 -15.37
C ALA A 6 15.31 -4.90 -13.97
N GLN A 7 15.40 -3.59 -13.66
CA GLN A 7 14.98 -3.07 -12.36
C GLN A 7 13.60 -3.64 -12.05
N ASP A 8 13.55 -4.63 -11.15
CA ASP A 8 12.37 -5.46 -10.97
C ASP A 8 11.36 -4.63 -10.20
N THR A 9 10.62 -3.83 -10.95
CA THR A 9 9.66 -2.86 -10.44
C THR A 9 8.51 -3.65 -9.87
N GLN A 10 8.40 -3.63 -8.55
CA GLN A 10 7.35 -4.34 -7.86
C GLN A 10 6.04 -3.55 -8.00
N ARG A 11 4.99 -4.27 -8.39
CA ARG A 11 3.67 -3.72 -8.73
C ARG A 11 2.61 -4.22 -7.73
N PRO A 12 1.45 -3.56 -7.66
CA PRO A 12 0.29 -4.13 -6.96
C PRO A 12 -0.02 -5.53 -7.47
N THR A 13 -0.48 -6.39 -6.56
CA THR A 13 -1.06 -7.69 -6.92
C THR A 13 -2.26 -7.49 -7.86
N HIS A 14 -3.04 -6.44 -7.64
CA HIS A 14 -4.03 -5.96 -8.61
C HIS A 14 -4.15 -4.42 -8.53
N PRO A 15 -4.17 -3.68 -9.66
CA PRO A 15 -4.10 -2.22 -9.62
C PRO A 15 -5.46 -1.53 -9.40
N ARG A 16 -6.58 -2.21 -9.69
CA ARG A 16 -7.93 -1.61 -9.72
C ARG A 16 -9.02 -2.60 -9.31
N LEU A 17 -9.03 -3.03 -8.05
CA LEU A 17 -10.09 -3.89 -7.52
C LEU A 17 -10.55 -3.38 -6.15
N HIS A 18 -11.83 -3.57 -5.86
CA HIS A 18 -12.43 -3.25 -4.56
C HIS A 18 -12.83 -4.55 -3.86
N VAL A 19 -12.26 -4.80 -2.67
CA VAL A 19 -12.58 -5.96 -1.82
C VAL A 19 -13.70 -5.55 -0.87
N ARG A 20 -14.88 -6.15 -1.01
CA ARG A 20 -16.07 -5.79 -0.22
C ARG A 20 -16.27 -6.73 0.97
N ASP A 21 -15.94 -7.99 0.78
CA ASP A 21 -16.17 -9.06 1.74
C ASP A 21 -15.09 -10.15 1.66
N ALA A 22 -15.18 -11.11 2.57
CA ALA A 22 -14.25 -12.24 2.66
C ALA A 22 -14.18 -13.05 1.36
N ARG A 23 -15.27 -13.14 0.59
CA ARG A 23 -15.31 -13.90 -0.65
C ARG A 23 -14.47 -13.22 -1.74
N ASP A 24 -14.54 -11.90 -1.84
CA ASP A 24 -13.68 -11.14 -2.74
C ASP A 24 -12.19 -11.36 -2.39
N ALA A 25 -11.85 -11.32 -1.09
CA ALA A 25 -10.48 -11.57 -0.63
C ALA A 25 -10.00 -13.01 -0.94
N HIS A 26 -10.83 -14.03 -0.69
CA HIS A 26 -10.50 -15.41 -1.04
C HIS A 26 -10.29 -15.60 -2.54
N THR A 27 -11.04 -14.89 -3.38
CA THR A 27 -10.85 -14.92 -4.84
C THR A 27 -9.49 -14.37 -5.24
N VAL A 28 -9.06 -13.27 -4.62
CA VAL A 28 -7.72 -12.70 -4.83
C VAL A 28 -6.64 -13.68 -4.36
N PHE A 29 -6.79 -14.29 -3.18
CA PHE A 29 -5.84 -15.27 -2.67
C PHE A 29 -5.73 -16.51 -3.55
N GLU A 30 -6.85 -17.03 -4.06
CA GLU A 30 -6.83 -18.16 -4.98
C GLU A 30 -6.12 -17.83 -6.29
N ALA A 31 -6.36 -16.63 -6.84
CA ALA A 31 -5.65 -16.17 -8.03
C ALA A 31 -4.13 -16.03 -7.79
N VAL A 32 -3.72 -15.61 -6.60
CA VAL A 32 -2.30 -15.59 -6.19
C VAL A 32 -1.75 -17.02 -6.07
N ARG A 33 -2.48 -17.92 -5.40
CA ARG A 33 -2.08 -19.33 -5.21
C ARG A 33 -1.92 -20.07 -6.54
N GLN A 34 -2.73 -19.75 -7.54
CA GLN A 34 -2.64 -20.28 -8.91
C GLN A 34 -1.57 -19.59 -9.76
N GLY A 35 -0.89 -18.55 -9.26
CA GLY A 35 0.12 -17.79 -10.00
C GLY A 35 -0.43 -16.84 -11.05
N MET A 36 -1.75 -16.60 -11.07
CA MET A 36 -2.39 -15.64 -11.99
C MET A 36 -2.11 -14.20 -11.59
N LEU A 37 -2.09 -13.93 -10.28
CA LEU A 37 -1.67 -12.65 -9.72
C LEU A 37 -0.36 -12.83 -8.95
N LYS A 38 0.55 -11.86 -9.06
CA LYS A 38 1.84 -11.92 -8.36
C LYS A 38 1.73 -11.25 -6.98
N PRO A 39 2.13 -11.92 -5.89
CA PRO A 39 2.25 -11.26 -4.60
C PRO A 39 3.45 -10.30 -4.62
N VAL A 40 3.47 -9.34 -3.69
CA VAL A 40 4.69 -8.59 -3.38
C VAL A 40 5.56 -9.44 -2.45
N VAL A 41 6.87 -9.43 -2.71
CA VAL A 41 7.87 -10.30 -2.06
C VAL A 41 8.86 -9.51 -1.19
N ARG A 42 8.91 -8.19 -1.36
CA ARG A 42 9.77 -7.26 -0.61
C ARG A 42 9.04 -5.97 -0.32
N ARG A 43 9.60 -5.11 0.53
CA ARG A 43 9.02 -3.76 0.74
C ARG A 43 9.05 -2.96 -0.56
N LEU A 44 8.03 -2.12 -0.76
CA LEU A 44 8.01 -1.15 -1.84
C LEU A 44 9.09 -0.08 -1.58
N ASN A 45 9.84 0.31 -2.61
CA ASN A 45 10.71 1.48 -2.55
C ASN A 45 9.91 2.79 -2.64
N GLU A 46 10.58 3.94 -2.49
CA GLU A 46 9.93 5.26 -2.51
C GLU A 46 9.11 5.53 -3.78
N LEU A 47 9.67 5.22 -4.95
CA LEU A 47 9.01 5.44 -6.23
C LEU A 47 7.80 4.52 -6.40
N GLU A 48 7.95 3.24 -6.06
CA GLU A 48 6.87 2.25 -6.10
C GLU A 48 5.72 2.67 -5.17
N ARG A 49 6.04 3.16 -3.97
CA ARG A 49 5.04 3.68 -3.03
C ARG A 49 4.28 4.86 -3.60
N ALA A 50 5.00 5.88 -4.07
CA ALA A 50 4.41 7.08 -4.65
C ALA A 50 3.53 6.77 -5.88
N THR A 51 3.91 5.76 -6.66
CA THR A 51 3.21 5.39 -7.90
C THR A 51 1.99 4.51 -7.64
N TYR A 52 2.09 3.56 -6.69
CA TYR A 52 1.15 2.44 -6.62
C TYR A 52 0.24 2.45 -5.39
N ILE A 53 0.54 3.21 -4.33
CA ILE A 53 -0.39 3.35 -3.19
C ILE A 53 -1.44 4.40 -3.54
N GLN A 54 -2.52 3.91 -4.12
CA GLN A 54 -3.67 4.68 -4.56
C GLN A 54 -4.96 3.85 -4.44
N SER A 55 -6.10 4.50 -4.57
CA SER A 55 -7.41 3.84 -4.49
C SER A 55 -7.52 2.68 -5.49
N GLY A 56 -7.98 1.53 -5.01
CA GLY A 56 -8.17 0.31 -5.79
C GLY A 56 -6.93 -0.58 -5.95
N ALA A 57 -5.76 -0.15 -5.47
CA ALA A 57 -4.57 -1.01 -5.44
C ALA A 57 -4.69 -2.06 -4.33
N ILE A 58 -4.37 -3.31 -4.66
CA ILE A 58 -4.33 -4.45 -3.73
C ILE A 58 -2.92 -5.00 -3.70
N PHE A 59 -2.43 -5.26 -2.49
CA PHE A 59 -1.13 -5.87 -2.23
C PHE A 59 -1.35 -7.13 -1.39
N VAL A 60 -0.85 -8.26 -1.87
CA VAL A 60 -0.82 -9.53 -1.14
C VAL A 60 0.64 -9.91 -0.93
N TRP A 61 1.00 -10.33 0.28
CA TRP A 61 2.34 -10.82 0.58
C TRP A 61 2.26 -12.03 1.50
N GLU A 62 3.32 -12.83 1.49
CA GLU A 62 3.54 -13.87 2.49
C GLU A 62 4.31 -13.27 3.66
N GLU A 63 3.83 -13.51 4.89
CA GLU A 63 4.49 -13.00 6.08
C GLU A 63 5.89 -13.63 6.20
N SER A 64 6.92 -12.79 6.38
CA SER A 64 8.30 -13.25 6.57
C SER A 64 8.98 -12.42 7.66
N ASP A 65 9.77 -13.11 8.48
CA ASP A 65 10.62 -12.54 9.52
C ASP A 65 12.02 -12.15 9.00
N ASP A 66 12.32 -12.42 7.72
CA ASP A 66 13.59 -12.03 7.10
C ASP A 66 13.70 -10.51 6.97
N GLU A 67 14.92 -9.98 7.00
CA GLU A 67 15.16 -8.53 6.89
C GLU A 67 14.61 -7.93 5.57
N MET A 68 14.58 -8.74 4.50
CA MET A 68 14.04 -8.34 3.20
C MET A 68 12.53 -8.58 3.05
N GLY A 69 11.93 -9.33 3.98
CA GLY A 69 10.53 -9.73 3.98
C GLY A 69 9.56 -8.69 4.55
N LEU A 70 8.29 -9.07 4.63
CA LEU A 70 7.24 -8.25 5.23
C LEU A 70 6.52 -8.99 6.35
N LYS A 71 6.82 -8.61 7.59
CA LYS A 71 5.97 -8.95 8.75
C LYS A 71 4.74 -8.07 8.89
N ARG A 72 4.89 -6.79 8.51
CA ARG A 72 3.85 -5.76 8.58
C ARG A 72 3.95 -4.85 7.37
N TRP A 73 2.79 -4.46 6.85
CA TRP A 73 2.70 -3.46 5.80
C TRP A 73 3.15 -2.09 6.31
N THR A 74 3.96 -1.40 5.50
CA THR A 74 4.45 -0.04 5.78
C THR A 74 4.49 0.74 4.48
N ASP A 75 3.72 1.81 4.39
CA ASP A 75 3.54 2.62 3.18
C ASP A 75 3.89 4.10 3.36
N ASN A 76 4.38 4.49 4.54
CA ASN A 76 4.68 5.88 4.93
C ASN A 76 3.48 6.83 4.88
N ARG A 77 2.24 6.30 4.90
CA ARG A 77 1.03 7.11 5.05
C ARG A 77 0.69 7.28 6.53
N ALA A 78 0.11 8.42 6.89
CA ALA A 78 -0.37 8.65 8.25
C ALA A 78 -1.77 8.05 8.41
N TRP A 79 -1.88 6.93 9.11
CA TRP A 79 -3.16 6.22 9.30
C TRP A 79 -3.84 6.55 10.64
N SER A 80 -5.17 6.46 10.67
CA SER A 80 -5.97 6.46 11.91
C SER A 80 -5.67 5.23 12.78
N GLN A 81 -6.25 5.21 13.99
CA GLN A 81 -6.35 3.96 14.74
C GLN A 81 -7.23 2.95 13.98
N SER A 82 -7.00 1.66 14.22
CA SER A 82 -7.78 0.60 13.58
C SER A 82 -9.25 0.67 13.98
N ARG A 83 -10.11 0.38 13.01
CA ARG A 83 -11.54 0.17 13.20
C ARG A 83 -11.87 -1.24 12.74
N MET A 84 -12.35 -2.06 13.67
CA MET A 84 -12.73 -3.43 13.36
C MET A 84 -14.06 -3.46 12.61
N ARG A 85 -14.07 -4.18 11.49
CA ARG A 85 -15.28 -4.59 10.78
C ARG A 85 -15.00 -6.00 10.29
N GLU A 86 -15.24 -6.99 11.16
CA GLU A 86 -14.82 -8.38 10.92
C GLU A 86 -15.19 -8.87 9.51
N PRO A 87 -14.27 -9.55 8.81
CA PRO A 87 -12.93 -9.98 9.26
C PRO A 87 -11.82 -8.92 9.07
N TYR A 88 -12.16 -7.66 8.79
CA TYR A 88 -11.22 -6.62 8.37
C TYR A 88 -10.89 -5.60 9.47
N LEU A 89 -9.71 -4.99 9.30
CA LEU A 89 -9.33 -3.75 9.96
C LEU A 89 -9.33 -2.61 8.93
N PHE A 90 -10.01 -1.53 9.28
CA PHE A 90 -10.08 -0.32 8.48
C PHE A 90 -9.24 0.79 9.12
N TYR A 91 -8.65 1.61 8.24
CA TYR A 91 -7.83 2.76 8.58
C TYR A 91 -8.20 3.89 7.62
N ASP A 92 -8.35 5.10 8.16
CA ASP A 92 -8.56 6.32 7.37
C ASP A 92 -7.23 7.08 7.29
N GLU A 93 -6.87 7.59 6.10
CA GLU A 93 -5.67 8.41 5.93
C GLU A 93 -5.89 9.78 6.57
N LYS A 94 -4.93 10.22 7.37
CA LYS A 94 -4.89 11.57 7.94
C LYS A 94 -4.19 12.49 6.94
N ILE A 95 -4.95 13.37 6.32
CA ILE A 95 -4.41 14.43 5.47
C ILE A 95 -3.86 15.50 6.42
N SER A 96 -2.53 15.59 6.53
CA SER A 96 -1.88 16.73 7.19
C SER A 96 -2.03 17.95 6.29
N ASN A 97 -2.88 18.90 6.68
CA ASN A 97 -2.95 20.22 6.08
C ASN A 97 -1.74 21.06 6.53
N ASP A 98 -0.53 20.67 6.12
CA ASP A 98 0.59 21.63 6.13
C ASP A 98 0.45 22.50 4.88
N GLU A 99 -0.60 23.32 4.84
CA GLU A 99 -0.52 24.56 4.07
C GLU A 99 0.38 25.51 4.88
N PRO A 100 1.46 26.05 4.29
CA PRO A 100 2.15 27.15 4.93
C PRO A 100 1.16 28.31 5.04
N GLN A 101 0.71 28.61 6.26
CA GLN A 101 0.01 29.86 6.56
C GLN A 101 0.95 31.00 6.17
N THR A 102 0.79 31.54 4.97
CA THR A 102 1.42 32.79 4.58
C THR A 102 0.89 33.85 5.53
N ALA A 103 1.76 34.37 6.39
CA ALA A 103 1.46 35.47 7.29
C ALA A 103 1.11 36.72 6.46
N SER A 104 -0.18 36.93 6.21
CA SER A 104 -0.72 38.20 5.75
C SER A 104 -1.35 38.93 6.94
N ASP A 105 -1.00 40.22 7.02
CA ASP A 105 -1.60 41.29 7.82
C ASP A 105 -1.08 41.51 9.25
N GLN A 106 0.05 42.22 9.34
CA GLN A 106 0.13 43.41 10.19
C GLN A 106 0.43 44.64 9.35
N THR A 107 -0.62 45.34 8.94
CA THR A 107 -0.57 46.76 8.55
C THR A 107 -1.46 47.55 9.51
N MET A 108 -0.85 48.55 10.15
CA MET A 108 -1.42 49.74 10.80
C MET A 108 -2.37 49.56 12.00
N LYS A 109 -1.85 49.95 13.17
CA LYS A 109 -2.24 51.22 13.79
C LYS A 109 -1.11 51.79 14.65
#